data_AF-A0A411HFR3-F1
#
_entry.id   AF-A0A411HFR3-F1
#
_cell.length_a   1.000
_cell.length_b   1.000
_cell.length_c   1.000
_cell.angle_alpha   90.00
_cell.angle_beta   90.00
_cell.angle_gamma   90.00
#
_symmetry.space_group_name_H-M   'P 1'
#
loop_
_entity.id
_entity.type
_entity.pdbx_description
1 polymer ?
#
loop_
_entity_poly.entity_id
_entity_poly.type
_entity_poly.pdbx_seq_one_letter_code
_entity_poly.pdbx_strand_id
1 'polypeptide(L)'
;MREAIVVLSRKGFRATKVTAKEVRSREHARKLWPLVAPNAIHKMVTWVSPSFDENSKLVRRSHFRLMPHKSYDLKAVFDEEESSRQRAAAESQKHRQAKDYIAAELMRRLAAGLALPWSFKDPDASDYPLSGNLLLGADCVVTEHPLNTPFGSRFRLDVAVLGPPIEKAPMVLGAVEIELGHAFDGRKALIGKSLGFPLISIDITEMTLEQITPEWAQGALTATTRSHEEGRRQTYVYLHDLMYPLYAQLPRFLDREQRHQYLVFTDDITIRKIMKWLKRLATTLGYAKDVISVSIVNAKSEQSRKVLAHAGEVVGSEWEQFNNRQCLRITLPRPKGPTDLQSHRFHMTMARLLLSHAEALVGYQYCNGVGNHCPEEDVWTVRLINEEKTEFITHRILPKRLAEPINRLMKVVADLQRGDQEAG
;
A
#
# COMPACT_ATOMS: atom_id res chain seq x y z
N MET A 1 5.63 19.30 -18.10
CA MET A 1 4.88 19.97 -17.02
C MET A 1 5.64 19.86 -15.70
N ARG A 2 5.56 20.85 -14.79
CA ARG A 2 6.27 20.78 -13.49
C ARG A 2 5.43 20.17 -12.37
N GLU A 3 4.12 20.17 -12.53
CA GLU A 3 3.15 19.72 -11.53
C GLU A 3 2.15 18.75 -12.16
N ALA A 4 1.59 17.90 -11.31
CA ALA A 4 0.48 17.00 -11.61
C ALA A 4 -0.46 16.94 -10.40
N ILE A 5 -1.68 16.47 -10.64
CA ILE A 5 -2.67 16.19 -9.60
C ILE A 5 -2.73 14.67 -9.40
N VAL A 6 -2.66 14.24 -8.15
CA VAL A 6 -2.93 12.85 -7.77
C VAL A 6 -4.45 12.64 -7.82
N VAL A 7 -4.89 11.69 -8.64
CA VAL A 7 -6.32 11.48 -8.89
C VAL A 7 -7.05 11.01 -7.63
N LEU A 8 -6.47 10.05 -6.91
CA LEU A 8 -6.96 9.57 -5.61
C LEU A 8 -5.81 9.63 -4.60
N SER A 9 -5.96 10.50 -3.60
CA SER A 9 -5.03 10.64 -2.49
C SER A 9 -5.76 10.51 -1.15
N ARG A 10 -5.01 10.53 -0.06
CA ARG A 10 -5.59 10.54 1.30
C ARG A 10 -6.52 11.74 1.55
N LYS A 11 -6.28 12.86 0.83
CA LYS A 11 -7.13 14.07 0.85
C LYS A 11 -8.38 13.94 -0.03
N GLY A 12 -8.56 12.81 -0.70
CA GLY A 12 -9.70 12.52 -1.56
C GLY A 12 -9.42 12.76 -3.04
N PHE A 13 -10.50 12.87 -3.80
CA PHE A 13 -10.46 12.93 -5.27
C PHE A 13 -9.85 14.26 -5.76
N ARG A 14 -8.74 14.18 -6.51
CA ARG A 14 -8.04 15.32 -7.13
C ARG A 14 -7.66 16.45 -6.16
N ALA A 15 -7.50 16.13 -4.87
CA ALA A 15 -7.23 17.11 -3.82
C ALA A 15 -5.73 17.38 -3.62
N THR A 16 -4.85 16.54 -4.15
CA THR A 16 -3.39 16.64 -3.93
C THR A 16 -2.66 17.00 -5.21
N LYS A 17 -1.85 18.08 -5.14
CA LYS A 17 -0.88 18.43 -6.16
C LYS A 17 0.49 17.87 -5.77
N VAL A 18 1.27 17.47 -6.78
CA VAL A 18 2.65 17.02 -6.62
C VAL A 18 3.52 17.66 -7.69
N THR A 19 4.69 18.15 -7.29
CA THR A 19 5.72 18.66 -8.18
C THR A 19 6.63 17.52 -8.65
N ALA A 20 7.20 17.64 -9.85
CA ALA A 20 8.08 16.63 -10.40
C ALA A 20 9.38 16.44 -9.59
N LYS A 21 9.72 17.39 -8.72
CA LYS A 21 10.89 17.32 -7.83
C LYS A 21 10.62 16.54 -6.55
N GLU A 22 9.37 16.51 -6.09
CA GLU A 22 8.98 15.75 -4.89
C GLU A 22 8.92 14.25 -5.15
N VAL A 23 8.80 13.84 -6.42
CA VAL A 23 8.88 12.45 -6.83
C VAL A 23 10.34 11.98 -6.75
N ARG A 24 10.58 11.01 -5.87
CA ARG A 24 11.92 10.59 -5.42
C ARG A 24 12.48 9.43 -6.25
N SER A 25 11.58 8.63 -6.82
CA SER A 25 11.92 7.45 -7.61
C SER A 25 10.73 7.07 -8.49
N ARG A 26 10.92 6.09 -9.39
CA ARG A 26 9.83 5.57 -10.22
C ARG A 26 8.78 4.85 -9.40
N GLU A 27 9.19 4.17 -8.35
CA GLU A 27 8.32 3.45 -7.43
C GLU A 27 7.47 4.43 -6.61
N HIS A 28 8.07 5.55 -6.18
CA HIS A 28 7.31 6.66 -5.61
C HIS A 28 6.28 7.18 -6.63
N ALA A 29 6.66 7.37 -7.90
CA ALA A 29 5.72 7.78 -8.95
C ALA A 29 4.56 6.77 -9.13
N ARG A 30 4.81 5.46 -9.05
CA ARG A 30 3.77 4.42 -9.13
C ARG A 30 2.83 4.47 -7.93
N LYS A 31 3.32 4.77 -6.71
CA LYS A 31 2.45 4.98 -5.53
C LYS A 31 1.46 6.13 -5.75
N LEU A 32 1.92 7.20 -6.40
CA LEU A 32 1.15 8.41 -6.70
C LEU A 32 0.22 8.26 -7.92
N TRP A 33 0.35 7.19 -8.70
CA TRP A 33 -0.51 6.97 -9.87
C TRP A 33 -1.97 6.73 -9.45
N PRO A 34 -2.98 7.19 -10.21
CA PRO A 34 -2.88 7.97 -11.43
C PRO A 34 -2.61 9.45 -11.19
N LEU A 35 -1.91 10.03 -12.15
CA LEU A 35 -1.59 11.44 -12.18
C LEU A 35 -2.26 12.08 -13.40
N VAL A 36 -2.82 13.27 -13.22
CA VAL A 36 -3.41 14.08 -14.28
C VAL A 36 -2.79 15.47 -14.33
N ALA A 37 -2.86 16.10 -15.49
CA ALA A 37 -2.47 17.48 -15.68
C ALA A 37 -3.35 18.41 -14.81
N PRO A 38 -2.80 19.54 -14.32
CA PRO A 38 -3.54 20.46 -13.47
C PRO A 38 -4.53 21.36 -14.23
N ASN A 39 -4.67 21.19 -15.54
CA ASN A 39 -5.58 21.96 -16.38
C ASN A 39 -7.03 21.43 -16.28
N ALA A 40 -8.00 22.21 -16.77
CA ALA A 40 -9.42 21.86 -16.69
C ALA A 40 -9.78 20.52 -17.35
N ILE A 41 -9.03 20.10 -18.37
CA ILE A 41 -9.27 18.85 -19.13
C ILE A 41 -8.65 17.63 -18.43
N HIS A 42 -7.78 17.81 -17.43
CA HIS A 42 -7.21 16.75 -16.59
C HIS A 42 -6.69 15.51 -17.33
N LYS A 43 -5.90 15.73 -18.39
CA LYS A 43 -5.28 14.63 -19.17
C LYS A 43 -4.29 13.81 -18.34
N MET A 44 -4.23 12.50 -18.54
CA MET A 44 -3.28 11.65 -17.80
C MET A 44 -1.82 12.01 -18.09
N VAL A 45 -0.99 11.94 -17.06
CA VAL A 45 0.45 12.21 -17.15
C VAL A 45 1.27 11.12 -16.48
N THR A 46 2.51 10.98 -16.92
CA THR A 46 3.53 10.14 -16.30
C THR A 46 4.73 10.98 -15.90
N TRP A 47 5.41 10.56 -14.82
CA TRP A 47 6.61 11.23 -14.34
C TRP A 47 7.83 10.76 -15.15
N VAL A 48 8.68 11.72 -15.51
CA VAL A 48 9.95 11.50 -16.18
C VAL A 48 11.07 11.84 -15.21
N SER A 49 11.92 10.85 -14.93
CA SER A 49 13.08 11.01 -14.06
C SER A 49 14.09 12.03 -14.61
N PRO A 50 14.87 12.68 -13.72
CA PRO A 50 15.99 13.47 -14.18
C PRO A 50 17.01 12.58 -14.91
N SER A 51 17.80 13.17 -15.81
CA SER A 51 18.92 12.48 -16.45
C SER A 51 20.21 13.28 -16.24
N PHE A 52 21.31 12.55 -16.06
CA PHE A 52 22.64 13.07 -15.84
C PHE A 52 23.57 12.54 -16.92
N ASP A 53 24.63 13.28 -17.25
CA ASP A 53 25.68 12.80 -18.15
C ASP A 53 26.70 11.93 -17.40
N GLU A 54 27.72 11.46 -18.12
CA GLU A 54 28.82 10.63 -17.59
C GLU A 54 29.59 11.33 -16.46
N ASN A 55 29.56 12.67 -16.40
CA ASN A 55 30.19 13.48 -15.36
C ASN A 55 29.22 13.84 -14.23
N SER A 56 28.08 13.14 -14.11
CA SER A 56 27.02 13.41 -13.14
C SER A 56 26.42 14.83 -13.21
N LYS A 57 26.58 15.53 -14.34
CA LYS A 57 25.96 16.84 -14.54
C LYS A 57 24.55 16.65 -15.03
N LEU A 58 23.62 17.42 -14.46
CA LEU A 58 22.21 17.34 -14.80
C LEU A 58 21.97 17.79 -16.26
N VAL A 59 21.55 16.84 -17.10
CA VAL A 59 21.18 17.07 -18.50
C VAL A 59 19.71 17.45 -18.61
N ARG A 60 18.83 16.75 -17.87
CA ARG A 60 17.38 16.97 -17.92
C ARG A 60 16.78 16.97 -16.53
N ARG A 61 16.00 17.99 -16.22
CA ARG A 61 15.19 18.06 -14.99
C ARG A 61 14.01 17.10 -15.06
N SER A 62 13.59 16.61 -13.90
CA SER A 62 12.35 15.86 -13.79
C SER A 62 11.16 16.70 -14.23
N HIS A 63 10.20 16.05 -14.87
CA HIS A 63 8.98 16.69 -15.35
C HIS A 63 7.88 15.65 -15.55
N PHE A 64 6.63 16.09 -15.66
CA PHE A 64 5.53 15.25 -16.12
C PHE A 64 5.32 15.41 -17.62
N ARG A 65 5.03 14.31 -18.30
CA ARG A 65 4.71 14.23 -19.72
C ARG A 65 3.31 13.64 -19.89
N LEU A 66 2.55 14.15 -20.86
CA LEU A 66 1.25 13.58 -21.21
C LEU A 66 1.43 12.10 -21.61
N MET A 67 0.52 11.26 -21.13
CA MET A 67 0.45 9.89 -21.63
C MET A 67 -0.13 9.91 -23.06
N PRO A 68 0.39 9.08 -23.97
CA PRO A 68 -0.16 9.01 -25.32
C PRO A 68 -1.64 8.62 -25.29
N HIS A 69 -2.44 9.26 -26.15
CA HIS A 69 -3.86 8.95 -26.32
C HIS A 69 -4.01 7.55 -26.93
N LYS A 70 -4.22 6.56 -26.07
CA LYS A 70 -4.81 5.28 -26.48
C LYS A 70 -5.93 4.97 -25.51
N SER A 71 -7.06 4.54 -26.05
CA SER A 71 -8.12 3.91 -25.27
C SER A 71 -7.53 2.65 -24.65
N TYR A 72 -7.45 2.60 -23.34
CA TYR A 72 -6.95 1.43 -22.63
C TYR A 72 -8.06 0.98 -21.71
N ASP A 73 -8.80 -0.04 -22.13
CA ASP A 73 -9.41 -0.89 -21.12
C ASP A 73 -8.25 -1.40 -20.23
N LEU A 74 -8.10 -0.79 -19.05
CA LEU A 74 -6.98 -1.05 -18.14
C LEU A 74 -6.88 -2.54 -17.81
N LYS A 75 -8.01 -3.22 -17.72
CA LYS A 75 -8.04 -4.66 -17.49
C LYS A 75 -7.51 -5.41 -18.71
N ALA A 76 -7.95 -5.04 -19.92
CA ALA A 76 -7.44 -5.64 -21.14
C ALA A 76 -5.94 -5.40 -21.33
N VAL A 77 -5.45 -4.18 -21.05
CA VAL A 77 -4.01 -3.87 -21.08
C VAL A 77 -3.26 -4.72 -20.06
N PHE A 78 -3.76 -4.79 -18.84
CA PHE A 78 -3.17 -5.63 -17.79
C PHE A 78 -3.08 -7.08 -18.25
N ASP A 79 -4.18 -7.62 -18.78
CA ASP A 79 -4.26 -9.01 -19.22
C ASP A 79 -3.37 -9.26 -20.45
N GLU A 80 -3.26 -8.31 -21.37
CA GLU A 80 -2.37 -8.38 -22.54
C GLU A 80 -0.89 -8.32 -22.14
N GLU A 81 -0.51 -7.43 -21.22
CA GLU A 81 0.84 -7.32 -20.69
C GLU A 81 1.23 -8.59 -19.93
N GLU A 82 0.33 -9.13 -19.11
CA GLU A 82 0.56 -10.40 -18.43
C GLU A 82 0.64 -11.57 -19.41
N SER A 83 -0.25 -11.63 -20.40
CA SER A 83 -0.19 -12.64 -21.46
C SER A 83 1.09 -12.51 -22.29
N SER A 84 1.61 -11.29 -22.46
CA SER A 84 2.87 -11.04 -23.17
C SER A 84 4.07 -11.42 -22.32
N ARG A 85 4.05 -11.15 -21.01
CA ARG A 85 5.03 -11.67 -20.04
C ARG A 85 5.03 -13.20 -20.02
N GLN A 86 3.88 -13.84 -20.18
CA GLN A 86 3.74 -15.30 -20.26
C GLN A 86 4.21 -15.86 -21.62
N ARG A 87 3.88 -15.19 -22.73
CA ARG A 87 4.23 -15.60 -24.10
C ARG A 87 5.68 -15.33 -24.46
N ALA A 88 6.34 -14.38 -23.79
CA ALA A 88 7.77 -14.19 -23.90
C ALA A 88 8.47 -15.48 -23.42
N ALA A 89 8.70 -16.39 -24.37
CA ALA A 89 9.28 -17.73 -24.15
C ALA A 89 10.70 -17.69 -23.56
N ALA A 90 11.30 -16.51 -23.45
CA ALA A 90 12.58 -16.26 -22.83
C ALA A 90 12.45 -15.12 -21.82
N GLU A 91 11.99 -15.44 -20.61
CA GLU A 91 12.45 -14.70 -19.44
C GLU A 91 13.97 -14.51 -19.59
N SER A 92 14.45 -13.26 -19.55
CA SER A 92 15.89 -13.02 -19.73
C SER A 92 16.66 -13.85 -18.71
N GLN A 93 17.82 -14.38 -19.11
CA GLN A 93 18.68 -15.15 -18.21
C GLN A 93 18.97 -14.38 -16.92
N LYS A 94 19.12 -13.06 -17.04
CA LYS A 94 19.32 -12.12 -15.93
C LYS A 94 18.16 -12.13 -14.93
N HIS A 95 16.92 -12.01 -15.40
CA HIS A 95 15.71 -12.01 -14.57
C HIS A 95 15.49 -13.37 -13.91
N ARG A 96 15.67 -14.46 -14.68
CA ARG A 96 15.57 -15.83 -14.13
C ARG A 96 16.59 -16.08 -13.03
N GLN A 97 17.87 -15.77 -13.28
CA GLN A 97 18.94 -16.00 -12.32
C GLN A 97 18.73 -15.17 -11.05
N ALA A 98 18.30 -13.92 -11.17
CA ALA A 98 17.94 -13.09 -10.03
C ALA A 98 16.82 -13.73 -9.21
N LYS A 99 15.75 -14.20 -9.87
CA LYS A 99 14.61 -14.85 -9.22
C LYS A 99 15.02 -16.10 -8.47
N ASP A 100 15.83 -16.95 -9.10
CA ASP A 100 16.31 -18.19 -8.51
C ASP A 100 17.17 -17.94 -7.28
N TYR A 101 18.12 -16.99 -7.33
CA TYR A 101 18.95 -16.66 -6.17
C TYR A 101 18.19 -15.98 -5.04
N ILE A 102 17.23 -15.10 -5.36
CA ILE A 102 16.35 -14.49 -4.35
C ILE A 102 15.49 -15.56 -3.66
N ALA A 103 14.87 -16.45 -4.43
CA ALA A 103 14.08 -17.55 -3.88
C ALA A 103 14.93 -18.49 -3.02
N ALA A 104 16.13 -18.86 -3.49
CA ALA A 104 17.06 -19.70 -2.75
C ALA A 104 17.51 -19.07 -1.41
N GLU A 105 17.82 -17.78 -1.40
CA GLU A 105 18.19 -17.07 -0.16
C GLU A 105 17.02 -16.99 0.83
N LEU A 106 15.80 -16.74 0.35
CA LEU A 106 14.61 -16.74 1.20
C LEU A 106 14.34 -18.13 1.79
N MET A 107 14.45 -19.20 0.97
CA MET A 107 14.32 -20.58 1.43
C MET A 107 15.38 -20.95 2.45
N ARG A 108 16.65 -20.57 2.21
CA ARG A 108 17.76 -20.81 3.14
C ARG A 108 17.50 -20.14 4.49
N ARG A 109 17.06 -18.88 4.51
CA ARG A 109 16.70 -18.18 5.75
C ARG A 109 15.55 -18.85 6.47
N LEU A 110 14.51 -19.22 5.74
CA LEU A 110 13.35 -19.92 6.29
C LEU A 110 13.76 -21.23 6.97
N ALA A 111 14.56 -22.06 6.28
CA ALA A 111 15.08 -23.32 6.82
C ALA A 111 15.97 -23.12 8.06
N ALA A 112 16.73 -22.03 8.09
CA ALA A 112 17.60 -21.68 9.22
C ALA A 112 16.87 -20.93 10.36
N GLY A 113 15.56 -20.67 10.25
CA GLY A 113 14.82 -19.87 11.23
C GLY A 113 15.26 -18.41 11.31
N LEU A 114 15.88 -17.88 10.26
CA LEU A 114 16.40 -16.52 10.21
C LEU A 114 15.31 -15.53 9.75
N ALA A 115 15.24 -14.40 10.43
CA ALA A 115 14.37 -13.30 10.03
C ALA A 115 14.85 -12.63 8.74
N LEU A 116 13.91 -11.99 8.04
CA LEU A 116 14.21 -11.01 7.00
C LEU A 116 13.53 -9.68 7.34
N PRO A 117 14.16 -8.85 8.19
CA PRO A 117 13.60 -7.56 8.56
C PRO A 117 13.59 -6.61 7.37
N TRP A 118 12.55 -5.80 7.27
CA TRP A 118 12.47 -4.68 6.33
C TRP A 118 12.05 -3.42 7.08
N SER A 119 12.53 -2.27 6.61
CA SER A 119 12.14 -0.98 7.17
C SER A 119 12.23 0.11 6.11
N PHE A 120 11.30 1.07 6.17
CA PHE A 120 11.36 2.31 5.41
C PHE A 120 10.62 3.44 6.16
N LYS A 121 10.81 4.69 5.75
CA LYS A 121 10.06 5.83 6.28
C LYS A 121 9.22 6.43 5.15
N ASP A 122 7.91 6.54 5.37
CA ASP A 122 7.02 7.36 4.54
C ASP A 122 6.82 8.71 5.24
N PRO A 123 7.63 9.72 4.93
CA PRO A 123 7.56 11.02 5.61
C PRO A 123 6.30 11.78 5.26
N ASP A 124 5.46 11.32 4.33
CA ASP A 124 4.18 11.98 4.03
C ASP A 124 3.04 11.36 4.87
N ALA A 125 3.29 10.22 5.53
CA ALA A 125 2.31 9.49 6.33
C ALA A 125 2.59 9.52 7.84
N SER A 126 3.87 9.48 8.21
CA SER A 126 4.29 9.33 9.60
C SER A 126 5.69 9.89 9.81
N ASP A 127 5.95 10.42 11.00
CA ASP A 127 7.32 10.75 11.41
C ASP A 127 8.12 9.51 11.81
N TYR A 128 7.44 8.36 11.96
CA TYR A 128 8.00 7.09 12.42
C TYR A 128 8.20 6.10 11.27
N PRO A 129 9.21 5.22 11.37
CA PRO A 129 9.42 4.20 10.35
C PRO A 129 8.34 3.13 10.39
N LEU A 130 8.11 2.52 9.23
CA LEU A 130 7.34 1.29 9.06
C LEU A 130 8.34 0.14 9.00
N SER A 131 8.14 -0.88 9.83
CA SER A 131 9.08 -1.99 9.97
C SER A 131 8.35 -3.31 10.18
N GLY A 132 8.89 -4.38 9.63
CA GLY A 132 8.35 -5.73 9.79
C GLY A 132 9.37 -6.80 9.44
N ASN A 133 8.93 -8.05 9.41
CA ASN A 133 9.74 -9.21 9.01
C ASN A 133 9.00 -9.97 7.89
N LEU A 134 9.61 -10.07 6.70
CA LEU A 134 9.00 -10.69 5.53
C LEU A 134 8.72 -12.18 5.74
N LEU A 135 9.55 -12.86 6.56
CA LEU A 135 9.45 -14.29 6.83
C LEU A 135 8.66 -14.62 8.11
N LEU A 136 7.99 -13.64 8.73
CA LEU A 136 7.24 -13.88 9.97
C LEU A 136 6.07 -14.84 9.72
N GLY A 137 6.18 -16.04 10.28
CA GLY A 137 5.14 -17.09 10.16
C GLY A 137 5.06 -17.73 8.77
N ALA A 138 6.11 -17.56 7.95
CA ALA A 138 6.22 -18.25 6.67
C ALA A 138 6.49 -19.73 6.89
N ASP A 139 5.98 -20.56 5.98
CA ASP A 139 6.25 -22.00 5.89
C ASP A 139 6.72 -22.42 4.49
N CYS A 140 6.56 -21.55 3.49
CA CYS A 140 6.91 -21.85 2.12
C CYS A 140 7.34 -20.60 1.35
N VAL A 141 8.27 -20.77 0.42
CA VAL A 141 8.64 -19.77 -0.59
C VAL A 141 8.41 -20.42 -1.94
N VAL A 142 7.72 -19.74 -2.84
CA VAL A 142 7.44 -20.24 -4.18
C VAL A 142 7.75 -19.17 -5.21
N THR A 143 8.19 -19.59 -6.39
CA THR A 143 8.35 -18.70 -7.54
C THR A 143 7.08 -18.70 -8.38
N GLU A 144 6.85 -17.61 -9.12
CA GLU A 144 5.77 -17.50 -10.11
C GLU A 144 4.36 -17.75 -9.53
N HIS A 145 4.12 -17.24 -8.32
CA HIS A 145 2.86 -17.46 -7.60
C HIS A 145 1.71 -16.65 -8.21
N PRO A 146 0.59 -17.30 -8.58
CA PRO A 146 -0.56 -16.58 -9.11
C PRO A 146 -1.35 -15.86 -8.01
N LEU A 147 -1.73 -14.62 -8.29
CA LEU A 147 -2.56 -13.78 -7.46
C LEU A 147 -3.77 -13.28 -8.28
N ASN A 148 -4.97 -13.51 -7.78
CA ASN A 148 -6.17 -12.92 -8.35
C ASN A 148 -6.33 -11.49 -7.82
N THR A 149 -6.55 -10.54 -8.73
CA THR A 149 -6.73 -9.13 -8.39
C THR A 149 -8.22 -8.80 -8.22
N PRO A 150 -8.56 -7.76 -7.43
CA PRO A 150 -9.95 -7.29 -7.28
C PRO A 150 -10.63 -6.84 -8.57
N PHE A 151 -9.86 -6.50 -9.59
CA PHE A 151 -10.34 -6.04 -10.90
C PHE A 151 -10.42 -7.18 -11.93
N GLY A 152 -10.33 -8.44 -11.48
CA GLY A 152 -10.62 -9.62 -12.31
C GLY A 152 -9.48 -10.06 -13.22
N SER A 153 -8.25 -9.60 -12.97
CA SER A 153 -7.05 -10.05 -13.67
C SER A 153 -6.22 -10.99 -12.79
N ARG A 154 -5.33 -11.74 -13.42
CA ARG A 154 -4.38 -12.62 -12.71
C ARG A 154 -2.98 -12.02 -12.83
N PHE A 155 -2.33 -11.80 -11.70
CA PHE A 155 -0.94 -11.36 -11.61
C PHE A 155 -0.06 -12.51 -11.17
N ARG A 156 1.16 -12.60 -11.69
CA ARG A 156 2.12 -13.62 -11.27
C ARG A 156 3.28 -12.97 -10.54
N LEU A 157 3.40 -13.30 -9.25
CA LEU A 157 4.47 -12.82 -8.38
C LEU A 157 5.77 -13.56 -8.71
N ASP A 158 6.88 -12.84 -8.89
CA ASP A 158 8.18 -13.47 -9.17
C ASP A 158 8.58 -14.44 -8.05
N VAL A 159 8.53 -13.95 -6.80
CA VAL A 159 8.73 -14.77 -5.60
C VAL A 159 7.68 -14.41 -4.55
N ALA A 160 6.95 -15.39 -4.05
CA ALA A 160 5.98 -15.23 -2.97
C ALA A 160 6.43 -15.96 -1.71
N VAL A 161 6.26 -15.29 -0.57
CA VAL A 161 6.41 -15.87 0.76
C VAL A 161 5.02 -16.25 1.26
N LEU A 162 4.82 -17.53 1.50
CA LEU A 162 3.55 -18.10 1.93
C LEU A 162 3.63 -18.52 3.39
N GLY A 163 2.48 -18.45 4.06
CA GLY A 163 2.28 -18.97 5.40
C GLY A 163 1.06 -19.88 5.49
N PRO A 164 0.81 -20.41 6.69
CA PRO A 164 -0.24 -21.38 6.93
C PRO A 164 -1.60 -20.88 6.44
N PRO A 165 -2.42 -21.76 5.84
CA PRO A 165 -3.68 -21.36 5.26
C PRO A 165 -4.62 -20.75 6.30
N ILE A 166 -5.44 -19.82 5.83
CA ILE A 166 -6.63 -19.40 6.54
C ILE A 166 -7.80 -20.08 5.84
N GLU A 167 -8.46 -20.98 6.56
CA GLU A 167 -9.38 -21.95 5.99
C GLU A 167 -8.68 -22.88 4.98
N LYS A 168 -8.79 -22.59 3.67
CA LYS A 168 -8.34 -23.50 2.60
C LYS A 168 -7.22 -22.93 1.73
N ALA A 169 -7.01 -21.62 1.72
CA ALA A 169 -6.04 -20.98 0.82
C ALA A 169 -4.78 -20.59 1.60
N PRO A 170 -3.57 -20.88 1.05
CA PRO A 170 -2.33 -20.36 1.59
C PRO A 170 -2.37 -18.84 1.69
N MET A 171 -1.79 -18.31 2.76
CA MET A 171 -1.74 -16.88 2.98
C MET A 171 -0.48 -16.33 2.34
N VAL A 172 -0.60 -15.33 1.46
CA VAL A 172 0.56 -14.59 0.98
C VAL A 172 0.97 -13.59 2.06
N LEU A 173 2.16 -13.80 2.64
CA LEU A 173 2.72 -12.98 3.71
C LEU A 173 3.59 -11.84 3.18
N GLY A 174 4.11 -11.99 1.98
CA GLY A 174 4.93 -11.00 1.32
C GLY A 174 5.35 -11.49 -0.06
N ALA A 175 5.97 -10.61 -0.83
CA ALA A 175 6.50 -10.98 -2.13
C ALA A 175 7.73 -10.15 -2.49
N VAL A 176 8.49 -10.66 -3.46
CA VAL A 176 9.59 -9.96 -4.11
C VAL A 176 9.31 -9.94 -5.62
N GLU A 177 9.31 -8.75 -6.21
CA GLU A 177 9.26 -8.52 -7.66
C GLU A 177 10.63 -8.05 -8.14
N ILE A 178 11.11 -8.62 -9.24
CA ILE A 178 12.37 -8.26 -9.87
C ILE A 178 12.07 -7.47 -11.12
N GLU A 179 12.65 -6.28 -11.23
CA GLU A 179 12.36 -5.35 -12.32
C GLU A 179 13.46 -5.37 -13.38
N LEU A 180 13.04 -5.55 -14.63
CA LEU A 180 13.89 -5.47 -15.81
C LEU A 180 13.30 -4.43 -16.78
N GLY A 181 13.92 -3.26 -16.88
CA GLY A 181 13.51 -2.19 -17.78
C GLY A 181 12.56 -1.17 -17.15
N HIS A 182 12.20 -0.18 -17.96
CA HIS A 182 11.78 1.15 -17.47
C HIS A 182 10.42 1.61 -18.00
N ALA A 183 9.60 0.70 -18.54
CA ALA A 183 8.26 1.06 -18.95
C ALA A 183 7.42 1.40 -17.71
N PHE A 184 6.79 2.56 -17.74
CA PHE A 184 5.83 2.98 -16.74
C PHE A 184 4.63 2.04 -16.78
N ASP A 185 4.51 1.21 -15.75
CA ASP A 185 3.62 0.06 -15.75
C ASP A 185 2.46 0.30 -14.78
N GLY A 186 1.39 0.94 -15.23
CA GLY A 186 0.18 1.22 -14.43
C GLY A 186 -0.36 -0.04 -13.72
N ARG A 187 -0.09 -1.22 -14.28
CA ARG A 187 -0.27 -2.55 -13.68
C ARG A 187 0.32 -2.65 -12.27
N LYS A 188 1.60 -2.32 -12.08
CA LYS A 188 2.28 -2.43 -10.78
C LYS A 188 1.73 -1.44 -9.77
N ALA A 189 1.29 -0.26 -10.22
CA ALA A 189 0.60 0.69 -9.36
C ALA A 189 -0.75 0.13 -8.87
N LEU A 190 -1.54 -0.48 -9.75
CA LEU A 190 -2.81 -1.14 -9.39
C LEU A 190 -2.59 -2.34 -8.45
N ILE A 191 -1.56 -3.14 -8.70
CA ILE A 191 -1.17 -4.23 -7.80
C ILE A 191 -0.82 -3.67 -6.43
N GLY A 192 0.11 -2.71 -6.33
CA GLY A 192 0.48 -2.10 -5.06
C GLY A 192 -0.71 -1.50 -4.29
N LYS A 193 -1.74 -1.01 -4.98
CA LYS A 193 -2.99 -0.50 -4.39
C LYS A 193 -4.00 -1.58 -3.99
N SER A 194 -3.76 -2.84 -4.32
CA SER A 194 -4.63 -3.97 -3.99
C SER A 194 -3.97 -5.02 -3.09
N LEU A 195 -2.69 -4.86 -2.72
CA LEU A 195 -1.99 -5.78 -1.84
C LEU A 195 -2.33 -5.59 -0.36
N GLY A 196 -2.59 -6.71 0.32
CA GLY A 196 -2.71 -6.79 1.79
C GLY A 196 -1.41 -7.25 2.49
N PHE A 197 -0.25 -7.11 1.84
CA PHE A 197 1.06 -7.58 2.31
C PHE A 197 2.21 -6.71 1.77
N PRO A 198 3.39 -6.71 2.40
CA PRO A 198 4.57 -6.02 1.88
C PRO A 198 5.10 -6.65 0.59
N LEU A 199 5.33 -5.82 -0.43
CA LEU A 199 5.99 -6.21 -1.68
C LEU A 199 7.34 -5.50 -1.81
N ILE A 200 8.43 -6.25 -1.89
CA ILE A 200 9.77 -5.73 -2.16
C ILE A 200 10.00 -5.73 -3.66
N SER A 201 10.47 -4.61 -4.20
CA SER A 201 10.84 -4.45 -5.59
C SER A 201 12.36 -4.29 -5.70
N ILE A 202 12.99 -5.06 -6.57
CA ILE A 202 14.44 -5.06 -6.80
C ILE A 202 14.70 -4.74 -8.27
N ASP A 203 15.29 -3.59 -8.57
CA ASP A 203 15.65 -3.22 -9.94
C ASP A 203 17.01 -3.83 -10.31
N ILE A 204 17.02 -4.62 -11.38
CA ILE A 204 18.23 -5.26 -11.93
C ILE A 204 18.58 -4.70 -13.32
N THR A 205 17.96 -3.61 -13.75
CA THR A 205 18.07 -3.11 -15.13
C THR A 205 19.52 -2.79 -15.50
N GLU A 206 20.23 -2.07 -14.64
CA GLU A 206 21.62 -1.65 -14.86
C GLU A 206 22.66 -2.72 -14.50
N MET A 207 22.21 -3.90 -14.06
CA MET A 207 23.10 -5.00 -13.71
C MET A 207 23.50 -5.85 -14.92
N THR A 208 24.75 -6.31 -14.92
CA THR A 208 25.23 -7.40 -15.79
C THR A 208 24.87 -8.75 -15.16
N LEU A 209 25.01 -9.84 -15.94
CA LEU A 209 24.69 -11.18 -15.46
C LEU A 209 25.64 -11.63 -14.34
N GLU A 210 26.91 -11.28 -14.46
CA GLU A 210 27.98 -11.64 -13.53
C GLU A 210 27.82 -10.97 -12.16
N GLN A 211 27.12 -9.83 -12.11
CA GLN A 211 26.80 -9.13 -10.87
C GLN A 211 25.66 -9.81 -10.09
N ILE A 212 24.91 -10.71 -10.72
CA ILE A 212 23.80 -11.42 -10.09
C ILE A 212 24.34 -12.73 -9.52
N THR A 213 24.69 -12.69 -8.24
CA THR A 213 25.24 -13.82 -7.49
C THR A 213 24.41 -14.14 -6.23
N PRO A 214 24.65 -15.28 -5.55
CA PRO A 214 24.03 -15.55 -4.25
C PRO A 214 24.31 -14.46 -3.19
N GLU A 215 25.52 -13.91 -3.16
CA GLU A 215 25.91 -12.83 -2.24
C GLU A 215 25.16 -11.54 -2.55
N TRP A 216 24.96 -11.24 -3.85
CA TRP A 216 24.10 -10.14 -4.26
C TRP A 216 22.67 -10.33 -3.75
N ALA A 217 22.08 -11.52 -3.88
CA ALA A 217 20.71 -11.78 -3.43
C ALA A 217 20.56 -11.55 -1.93
N GLN A 218 21.54 -11.98 -1.13
CA GLN A 218 21.59 -11.69 0.31
C GLN A 218 21.63 -10.19 0.60
N GLY A 219 22.50 -9.45 -0.09
CA GLY A 219 22.63 -7.99 0.04
C GLY A 219 21.34 -7.26 -0.36
N ALA A 220 20.77 -7.62 -1.51
CA ALA A 220 19.56 -6.97 -2.06
C ALA A 220 18.35 -7.14 -1.12
N LEU A 221 18.17 -8.34 -0.54
CA LEU A 221 17.07 -8.62 0.39
C LEU A 221 17.22 -7.93 1.75
N THR A 222 18.45 -7.68 2.19
CA THR A 222 18.74 -7.07 3.49
C THR A 222 19.02 -5.56 3.44
N ALA A 223 19.11 -4.98 2.24
CA ALA A 223 19.29 -3.55 2.06
C ALA A 223 18.16 -2.75 2.74
N THR A 224 18.55 -1.72 3.49
CA THR A 224 17.63 -0.78 4.14
C THR A 224 18.01 0.65 3.77
N THR A 225 17.18 1.65 4.11
CA THR A 225 17.59 3.05 3.92
C THR A 225 18.85 3.43 4.72
N ARG A 226 19.26 2.61 5.70
CA ARG A 226 20.48 2.83 6.49
C ARG A 226 21.74 2.26 5.85
N SER A 227 21.61 1.42 4.82
CA SER A 227 22.75 0.75 4.19
C SER A 227 23.37 1.52 3.01
N HIS A 228 22.94 2.75 2.75
CA HIS A 228 23.45 3.60 1.69
C HIS A 228 23.83 4.96 2.25
N GLU A 229 24.96 5.53 1.81
CA GLU A 229 25.51 6.79 2.33
C GLU A 229 24.53 7.96 2.22
N GLU A 230 23.84 8.07 1.07
CA GLU A 230 22.79 9.08 0.86
C GLU A 230 21.42 8.72 1.46
N GLY A 231 21.32 7.67 2.29
CA GLY A 231 20.06 7.23 2.89
C GLY A 231 19.05 6.61 1.91
N ARG A 232 19.49 6.27 0.69
CA ARG A 232 18.66 5.64 -0.34
C ARG A 232 18.59 4.12 -0.11
N ARG A 233 17.52 3.48 -0.57
CA ARG A 233 17.43 2.02 -0.57
C ARG A 233 17.46 1.55 -2.02
N GLN A 234 18.33 0.60 -2.35
CA GLN A 234 18.40 0.00 -3.70
C GLN A 234 17.17 -0.87 -4.01
N THR A 235 16.41 -1.25 -2.98
CA THR A 235 15.14 -1.96 -3.10
C THR A 235 13.99 -1.08 -2.58
N TYR A 236 12.82 -1.16 -3.19
CA TYR A 236 11.66 -0.40 -2.76
C TYR A 236 10.64 -1.30 -2.08
N VAL A 237 10.01 -0.82 -1.00
CA VAL A 237 8.90 -1.55 -0.34
C VAL A 237 7.60 -0.88 -0.66
N TYR A 238 6.75 -1.58 -1.39
CA TYR A 238 5.34 -1.26 -1.50
C TYR A 238 4.62 -1.84 -0.29
N LEU A 239 4.00 -0.95 0.49
CA LEU A 239 3.10 -1.30 1.56
C LEU A 239 1.85 -0.44 1.41
N HIS A 240 0.68 -1.07 1.35
CA HIS A 240 -0.58 -0.36 1.30
C HIS A 240 -0.83 0.39 2.61
N ASP A 241 -1.39 1.61 2.54
CA ASP A 241 -1.64 2.46 3.72
C ASP A 241 -2.50 1.75 4.79
N LEU A 242 -3.45 0.91 4.37
CA LEU A 242 -4.22 0.02 5.24
C LEU A 242 -3.39 -0.87 6.18
N MET A 243 -2.15 -1.19 5.81
CA MET A 243 -1.22 -1.97 6.62
C MET A 243 -0.36 -1.11 7.56
N TYR A 244 -0.40 0.23 7.45
CA TYR A 244 0.48 1.11 8.23
C TYR A 244 0.27 0.98 9.74
N PRO A 245 -0.97 0.90 10.27
CA PRO A 245 -1.17 0.71 11.69
C PRO A 245 -0.50 -0.55 12.25
N LEU A 246 -0.36 -1.61 11.43
CA LEU A 246 0.30 -2.85 11.84
C LEU A 246 1.83 -2.69 11.99
N TYR A 247 2.45 -1.88 11.13
CA TYR A 247 3.91 -1.84 10.99
C TYR A 247 4.57 -0.56 11.51
N ALA A 248 3.80 0.46 11.89
CA ALA A 248 4.34 1.72 12.40
C ALA A 248 5.00 1.55 13.76
N GLN A 249 6.25 2.01 13.87
CA GLN A 249 7.04 1.92 15.09
C GLN A 249 6.84 3.18 15.95
N LEU A 250 5.68 3.27 16.59
CA LEU A 250 5.33 4.41 17.45
C LEU A 250 6.01 4.29 18.83
N PRO A 251 6.61 5.38 19.35
CA PRO A 251 7.09 5.42 20.73
C PRO A 251 5.97 5.21 21.75
N ARG A 252 6.28 4.59 22.89
CA ARG A 252 5.32 4.30 23.97
C ARG A 252 4.51 5.52 24.45
N PHE A 253 5.10 6.71 24.43
CA PHE A 253 4.42 7.92 24.90
C PHE A 253 3.28 8.37 23.96
N LEU A 254 3.34 7.96 22.69
CA LEU A 254 2.25 8.12 21.70
C LEU A 254 1.38 6.87 21.65
N ASP A 255 1.95 5.68 21.85
CA ASP A 255 1.22 4.43 21.84
C ASP A 255 0.51 4.12 23.18
N ARG A 256 -0.39 5.02 23.60
CA ARG A 256 -1.12 4.88 24.88
C ARG A 256 -2.32 3.92 24.80
N GLU A 257 -2.84 3.67 23.59
CA GLU A 257 -3.98 2.77 23.38
C GLU A 257 -3.55 1.39 22.86
N GLN A 258 -3.98 0.34 23.56
CA GLN A 258 -3.65 -1.05 23.24
C GLN A 258 -4.45 -1.64 22.06
N ARG A 259 -5.28 -0.83 21.39
CA ARG A 259 -6.18 -1.30 20.33
C ARG A 259 -6.09 -0.43 19.09
N HIS A 260 -6.20 -1.06 17.94
CA HIS A 260 -6.46 -0.39 16.66
C HIS A 260 -7.96 -0.29 16.42
N GLN A 261 -8.37 0.80 15.77
CA GLN A 261 -9.76 1.00 15.37
C GLN A 261 -9.83 1.42 13.90
N TYR A 262 -10.64 0.69 13.13
CA TYR A 262 -10.87 0.92 11.72
C TYR A 262 -12.34 1.26 11.49
N LEU A 263 -12.58 2.19 10.59
CA LEU A 263 -13.89 2.63 10.14
C LEU A 263 -14.06 2.22 8.67
N VAL A 264 -15.14 1.52 8.36
CA VAL A 264 -15.41 1.00 7.02
C VAL A 264 -16.77 1.49 6.55
N PHE A 265 -16.78 2.28 5.48
CA PHE A 265 -17.98 2.78 4.82
C PHE A 265 -18.18 2.05 3.49
N THR A 266 -19.31 1.35 3.39
CA THR A 266 -19.74 0.56 2.23
C THR A 266 -21.23 0.27 2.36
N ASP A 267 -21.84 -0.38 1.37
CA ASP A 267 -23.25 -0.71 1.39
C ASP A 267 -23.61 -1.68 2.53
N ASP A 268 -24.88 -1.66 2.94
CA ASP A 268 -25.40 -2.45 4.07
C ASP A 268 -25.20 -3.97 3.92
N ILE A 269 -25.25 -4.49 2.68
CA ILE A 269 -25.08 -5.92 2.41
C ILE A 269 -23.61 -6.28 2.65
N THR A 270 -22.70 -5.47 2.13
CA THR A 270 -21.25 -5.65 2.30
C THR A 270 -20.83 -5.49 3.76
N ILE A 271 -21.37 -4.53 4.51
CA ILE A 271 -21.15 -4.39 5.96
C ILE A 271 -21.46 -5.69 6.71
N ARG A 272 -22.62 -6.29 6.46
CA ARG A 272 -23.04 -7.54 7.11
C ARG A 272 -22.12 -8.71 6.73
N LYS A 273 -21.70 -8.79 5.47
CA LYS A 273 -20.76 -9.81 4.99
C LYS A 273 -19.41 -9.68 5.68
N ILE A 274 -18.80 -8.48 5.68
CA ILE A 274 -17.52 -8.21 6.34
C ILE A 274 -17.61 -8.56 7.83
N MET A 275 -18.67 -8.13 8.52
CA MET A 275 -18.85 -8.42 9.93
C MET A 275 -18.87 -9.94 10.21
N LYS A 276 -19.60 -10.72 9.41
CA LYS A 276 -19.64 -12.19 9.55
C LYS A 276 -18.26 -12.80 9.31
N TRP A 277 -17.56 -12.36 8.26
CA TRP A 277 -16.22 -12.83 7.92
C TRP A 277 -15.20 -12.54 9.02
N LEU A 278 -15.15 -11.31 9.54
CA LEU A 278 -14.18 -10.95 10.58
C LEU A 278 -14.43 -11.67 11.91
N LYS A 279 -15.70 -11.90 12.26
CA LYS A 279 -16.05 -12.73 13.43
C LYS A 279 -15.58 -14.18 13.24
N ARG A 280 -15.81 -14.75 12.05
CA ARG A 280 -15.31 -16.09 11.71
C ARG A 280 -13.78 -16.15 11.74
N LEU A 281 -13.10 -15.15 11.17
CA LEU A 281 -11.64 -15.04 11.18
C LEU A 281 -11.10 -15.00 12.62
N ALA A 282 -11.73 -14.24 13.51
CA ALA A 282 -11.34 -14.18 14.92
C ALA A 282 -11.40 -15.57 15.57
N THR A 283 -12.49 -16.31 15.35
CA THR A 283 -12.62 -17.69 15.82
C THR A 283 -11.58 -18.62 15.20
N THR A 284 -11.37 -18.56 13.88
CA THR A 284 -10.40 -19.40 13.17
C THR A 284 -8.97 -19.18 13.68
N LEU A 285 -8.62 -17.94 14.05
CA LEU A 285 -7.31 -17.61 14.59
C LEU A 285 -7.21 -17.82 16.12
N GLY A 286 -8.26 -18.32 16.77
CA GLY A 286 -8.24 -18.64 18.20
C GLY A 286 -8.30 -17.43 19.13
N TYR A 287 -8.92 -16.33 18.71
CA TYR A 287 -9.17 -15.21 19.62
C TYR A 287 -10.23 -15.57 20.65
N ALA A 288 -9.99 -15.21 21.91
CA ALA A 288 -11.02 -15.26 22.94
C ALA A 288 -12.18 -14.32 22.61
N LYS A 289 -13.35 -14.61 23.18
CA LYS A 289 -14.56 -13.80 23.02
C LYS A 289 -14.28 -12.34 23.42
N ASP A 290 -14.84 -11.40 22.68
CA ASP A 290 -14.75 -9.95 22.92
C ASP A 290 -13.35 -9.31 22.77
N VAL A 291 -12.30 -10.09 22.48
CA VAL A 291 -10.98 -9.55 22.14
C VAL A 291 -11.03 -8.77 20.83
N ILE A 292 -11.77 -9.26 19.83
CA ILE A 292 -12.05 -8.56 18.58
C ILE A 292 -13.50 -8.08 18.62
N SER A 293 -13.69 -6.77 18.45
CA SER A 293 -15.02 -6.16 18.39
C SER A 293 -15.31 -5.70 16.96
N VAL A 294 -16.43 -6.16 16.41
CA VAL A 294 -16.90 -5.79 15.07
C VAL A 294 -18.36 -5.37 15.19
N SER A 295 -18.60 -4.06 15.11
CA SER A 295 -19.85 -3.41 15.48
C SER A 295 -20.31 -2.42 14.42
N ILE A 296 -21.62 -2.27 14.27
CA ILE A 296 -22.20 -1.27 13.36
C ILE A 296 -22.47 0.01 14.15
N VAL A 297 -22.00 1.14 13.63
CA VAL A 297 -22.33 2.48 14.13
C VAL A 297 -23.49 3.01 13.29
N ASN A 298 -24.65 3.23 13.91
CA ASN A 298 -25.90 3.58 13.21
C ASN A 298 -26.36 5.00 13.56
N ALA A 299 -26.80 5.76 12.56
CA ALA A 299 -27.34 7.11 12.70
C ALA A 299 -28.85 7.16 13.08
N LYS A 300 -29.24 6.47 14.17
CA LYS A 300 -30.66 6.37 14.62
C LYS A 300 -31.18 7.58 15.40
N SER A 301 -30.28 8.31 16.06
CA SER A 301 -30.55 9.55 16.82
C SER A 301 -29.64 10.68 16.35
N GLU A 302 -29.96 11.93 16.72
CA GLU A 302 -29.11 13.09 16.40
C GLU A 302 -27.67 12.94 16.93
N GLN A 303 -27.53 12.47 18.17
CA GLN A 303 -26.21 12.15 18.76
C GLN A 303 -25.44 11.16 17.89
N SER A 304 -26.08 10.07 17.47
CA SER A 304 -25.44 9.03 16.67
C SER A 304 -25.15 9.46 15.23
N ARG A 305 -25.91 10.42 14.68
CA ARG A 305 -25.62 11.08 13.40
C ARG A 305 -24.32 11.86 13.49
N LYS A 306 -24.11 12.62 14.57
CA LYS A 306 -22.84 13.34 14.81
C LYS A 306 -21.67 12.36 14.93
N VAL A 307 -21.84 11.25 15.65
CA VAL A 307 -20.82 10.19 15.72
C VAL A 307 -20.49 9.60 14.36
N LEU A 308 -21.49 9.33 13.52
CA LEU A 308 -21.28 8.83 12.17
C LEU A 308 -20.59 9.88 11.28
N ALA A 309 -20.97 11.15 11.37
CA ALA A 309 -20.34 12.24 10.63
C ALA A 309 -18.86 12.39 11.00
N HIS A 310 -18.51 12.35 12.29
CA HIS A 310 -17.11 12.36 12.73
C HIS A 310 -16.32 11.13 12.25
N ALA A 311 -16.96 9.97 12.18
CA ALA A 311 -16.35 8.78 11.56
C ALA A 311 -16.15 8.99 10.05
N GLY A 312 -17.09 9.67 9.38
CA GLY A 312 -17.02 10.05 7.98
C GLY A 312 -15.86 10.99 7.68
N GLU A 313 -15.65 12.00 8.53
CA GLU A 313 -14.51 12.95 8.45
C GLU A 313 -13.15 12.23 8.42
N VAL A 314 -13.02 11.09 9.10
CA VAL A 314 -11.78 10.29 9.11
C VAL A 314 -11.53 9.61 7.76
N VAL A 315 -12.58 9.17 7.06
CA VAL A 315 -12.44 8.41 5.79
C VAL A 315 -12.47 9.31 4.55
N GLY A 316 -12.97 10.54 4.65
CA GLY A 316 -12.97 11.55 3.59
C GLY A 316 -14.36 12.12 3.28
N SER A 317 -14.40 13.26 2.59
CA SER A 317 -15.62 14.07 2.39
C SER A 317 -16.74 13.36 1.63
N GLU A 318 -16.42 12.33 0.87
CA GLU A 318 -17.39 11.57 0.07
C GLU A 318 -17.95 10.32 0.76
N TRP A 319 -17.72 10.16 2.07
CA TRP A 319 -18.23 9.04 2.87
C TRP A 319 -19.75 8.85 2.76
N GLU A 320 -20.52 9.94 2.62
CA GLU A 320 -21.97 9.90 2.50
C GLU A 320 -22.45 9.19 1.23
N GLN A 321 -21.63 9.21 0.17
CA GLN A 321 -21.91 8.51 -1.09
C GLN A 321 -21.83 6.99 -0.94
N PHE A 322 -21.09 6.52 0.08
CA PHE A 322 -20.96 5.10 0.39
C PHE A 322 -22.05 4.66 1.35
N ASN A 323 -22.19 5.36 2.47
CA ASN A 323 -23.24 5.08 3.45
C ASN A 323 -23.43 6.24 4.44
N ASN A 324 -24.52 7.00 4.29
CA ASN A 324 -24.87 8.07 5.22
C ASN A 324 -25.71 7.61 6.43
N ARG A 325 -25.98 6.30 6.57
CA ARG A 325 -26.82 5.74 7.63
C ARG A 325 -26.04 4.94 8.66
N GLN A 326 -24.98 4.28 8.24
CA GLN A 326 -24.17 3.44 9.11
C GLN A 326 -22.76 3.18 8.56
N CYS A 327 -21.85 2.82 9.45
CA CYS A 327 -20.55 2.28 9.08
C CYS A 327 -20.20 1.08 9.96
N LEU A 328 -19.23 0.29 9.52
CA LEU A 328 -18.67 -0.78 10.33
C LEU A 328 -17.45 -0.26 11.09
N ARG A 329 -17.46 -0.43 12.41
CA ARG A 329 -16.32 -0.17 13.28
C ARG A 329 -15.70 -1.48 13.72
N ILE A 330 -14.42 -1.63 13.40
CA ILE A 330 -13.61 -2.81 13.74
C ILE A 330 -12.62 -2.36 14.81
N THR A 331 -12.56 -3.05 15.95
CA THR A 331 -11.61 -2.75 17.02
C THR A 331 -10.90 -4.02 17.44
N LEU A 332 -9.58 -4.04 17.30
CA LEU A 332 -8.75 -5.22 17.54
C LEU A 332 -7.47 -4.84 18.29
N PRO A 333 -6.81 -5.78 19.00
CA PRO A 333 -5.59 -5.48 19.74
C PRO A 333 -4.45 -5.11 18.79
N ARG A 334 -3.57 -4.22 19.25
CA ARG A 334 -2.27 -4.04 18.58
C ARG A 334 -1.43 -5.32 18.72
N PRO A 335 -0.51 -5.60 17.80
CA PRO A 335 0.48 -6.66 18.01
C PRO A 335 1.23 -6.44 19.31
N LYS A 336 1.35 -7.49 20.14
CA LYS A 336 2.11 -7.43 21.40
C LYS A 336 3.63 -7.32 21.20
N GLY A 337 4.08 -7.46 19.95
CA GLY A 337 5.47 -7.38 19.54
C GLY A 337 5.65 -7.83 18.08
N PRO A 338 6.89 -7.79 17.58
CA PRO A 338 7.21 -8.13 16.19
C PRO A 338 7.00 -9.62 15.85
N THR A 339 6.80 -10.47 16.86
CA THR A 339 6.59 -11.93 16.71
C THR A 339 5.13 -12.34 16.95
N ASP A 340 4.21 -11.40 17.18
CA ASP A 340 2.79 -11.69 17.41
C ASP A 340 2.11 -12.13 16.11
N LEU A 341 2.27 -13.41 15.77
CA LEU A 341 1.79 -13.99 14.53
C LEU A 341 0.26 -13.98 14.42
N GLN A 342 -0.44 -14.19 15.54
CA GLN A 342 -1.90 -14.19 15.56
C GLN A 342 -2.44 -12.82 15.09
N SER A 343 -1.88 -11.74 15.65
CA SER A 343 -2.27 -10.38 15.30
C SER A 343 -1.89 -10.01 13.87
N HIS A 344 -0.68 -10.35 13.42
CA HIS A 344 -0.27 -10.12 12.03
C HIS A 344 -1.18 -10.82 11.03
N ARG A 345 -1.49 -12.11 11.26
CA ARG A 345 -2.38 -12.88 10.39
C ARG A 345 -3.79 -12.27 10.32
N PHE A 346 -4.31 -11.80 11.45
CA PHE A 346 -5.63 -11.14 11.47
C PHE A 346 -5.62 -9.85 10.63
N HIS A 347 -4.67 -8.95 10.88
CA HIS A 347 -4.58 -7.65 10.22
C HIS A 347 -4.41 -7.77 8.70
N MET A 348 -3.48 -8.62 8.26
CA MET A 348 -3.21 -8.84 6.84
C MET A 348 -4.42 -9.45 6.12
N THR A 349 -5.13 -10.39 6.76
CA THR A 349 -6.32 -11.01 6.18
C THR A 349 -7.48 -10.03 6.11
N MET A 350 -7.67 -9.22 7.16
CA MET A 350 -8.63 -8.12 7.15
C MET A 350 -8.30 -7.12 6.04
N ALA A 351 -7.03 -6.73 5.88
CA ALA A 351 -6.64 -5.80 4.84
C ALA A 351 -6.90 -6.37 3.44
N ARG A 352 -6.55 -7.64 3.19
CA ARG A 352 -6.86 -8.31 1.93
C ARG A 352 -8.37 -8.38 1.68
N LEU A 353 -9.18 -8.70 2.69
CA LEU A 353 -10.64 -8.70 2.58
C LEU A 353 -11.17 -7.32 2.16
N LEU A 354 -10.69 -6.26 2.82
CA LEU A 354 -11.14 -4.89 2.56
C LEU A 354 -10.66 -4.36 1.21
N LEU A 355 -9.45 -4.69 0.76
CA LEU A 355 -8.90 -4.22 -0.50
C LEU A 355 -9.39 -5.02 -1.72
N SER A 356 -9.61 -6.32 -1.55
CA SER A 356 -9.91 -7.23 -2.65
C SER A 356 -11.38 -7.61 -2.79
N HIS A 357 -12.15 -7.50 -1.71
CA HIS A 357 -13.52 -8.03 -1.66
C HIS A 357 -14.55 -7.04 -1.12
N ALA A 358 -14.15 -5.81 -0.82
CA ALA A 358 -15.06 -4.76 -0.38
C ALA A 358 -14.90 -3.51 -1.26
N GLU A 359 -16.02 -3.01 -1.78
CA GLU A 359 -16.09 -1.66 -2.33
C GLU A 359 -16.26 -0.67 -1.18
N ALA A 360 -15.17 -0.42 -0.46
CA ALA A 360 -15.20 0.32 0.79
C ALA A 360 -14.18 1.47 0.87
N LEU A 361 -14.60 2.56 1.50
CA LEU A 361 -13.68 3.51 2.13
C LEU A 361 -13.27 2.97 3.48
N VAL A 362 -11.97 3.03 3.78
CA VAL A 362 -11.45 2.59 5.07
C VAL A 362 -10.62 3.70 5.69
N GLY A 363 -10.86 3.99 6.96
CA GLY A 363 -10.03 4.89 7.76
C GLY A 363 -9.57 4.27 9.07
N TYR A 364 -8.57 4.91 9.65
CA TYR A 364 -7.99 4.61 10.94
C TYR A 364 -8.43 5.65 11.95
N GLN A 365 -8.97 5.20 13.08
CA GLN A 365 -9.35 6.07 14.18
C GLN A 365 -8.30 5.95 15.29
N TYR A 366 -7.36 6.90 15.33
CA TYR A 366 -6.33 6.94 16.36
C TYR A 366 -6.89 7.47 17.68
N CYS A 367 -6.52 6.84 18.80
CA CYS A 367 -6.99 7.19 20.14
C CYS A 367 -8.51 7.38 20.25
N ASN A 368 -9.29 6.46 19.69
CA ASN A 368 -10.75 6.56 19.57
C ASN A 368 -11.27 7.87 18.95
N GLY A 369 -10.45 8.56 18.16
CA GLY A 369 -10.78 9.85 17.54
C GLY A 369 -10.73 11.03 18.51
N VAL A 370 -10.26 10.82 19.74
CA VAL A 370 -10.02 11.91 20.68
C VAL A 370 -9.01 12.87 20.05
N GLY A 371 -9.44 14.11 19.87
CA GLY A 371 -8.58 15.17 19.35
C GLY A 371 -8.35 15.18 17.85
N ASN A 372 -9.35 14.76 17.04
CA ASN A 372 -9.40 15.12 15.61
C ASN A 372 -9.65 16.63 15.42
N HIS A 373 -8.75 17.48 15.92
CA HIS A 373 -8.90 18.93 15.93
C HIS A 373 -8.70 19.58 14.56
N CYS A 374 -8.07 18.85 13.64
CA CYS A 374 -7.79 19.28 12.27
C CYS A 374 -8.39 18.26 11.28
N PRO A 375 -9.72 18.14 11.16
CA PRO A 375 -10.37 17.16 10.29
C PRO A 375 -9.97 17.28 8.82
N GLU A 376 -9.56 18.47 8.37
CA GLU A 376 -9.03 18.78 7.04
C GLU A 376 -7.67 18.14 6.74
N GLU A 377 -6.91 17.77 7.76
CA GLU A 377 -5.63 17.08 7.59
C GLU A 377 -5.85 15.58 7.35
N ASP A 378 -5.00 14.99 6.51
CA ASP A 378 -5.08 13.58 6.11
C ASP A 378 -4.30 12.62 7.03
N VAL A 379 -3.59 13.17 8.01
CA VAL A 379 -2.76 12.45 8.98
C VAL A 379 -3.15 12.84 10.40
N TRP A 380 -3.17 11.86 11.30
CA TRP A 380 -3.31 12.11 12.74
C TRP A 380 -2.06 12.81 13.28
N THR A 381 -2.25 13.94 13.97
CA THR A 381 -1.16 14.68 14.60
C THR A 381 -1.35 14.76 16.11
N VAL A 382 -0.24 14.68 16.85
CA VAL A 382 -0.22 14.86 18.31
C VAL A 382 0.77 15.97 18.62
N ARG A 383 0.33 16.99 19.38
CA ARG A 383 1.20 18.06 19.87
C ARG A 383 1.56 17.77 21.33
N LEU A 384 2.85 17.73 21.62
CA LEU A 384 3.38 17.54 22.97
C LEU A 384 4.27 18.71 23.35
N ILE A 385 4.29 19.09 24.62
CA ILE A 385 5.24 20.08 25.14
C ILE A 385 6.60 19.40 25.28
N ASN A 386 7.63 20.01 24.71
CA ASN A 386 9.01 19.70 25.04
C ASN A 386 9.36 20.40 26.36
N GLU A 387 9.44 19.65 27.45
CA GLU A 387 9.71 20.16 28.79
C GLU A 387 11.07 20.89 28.89
N GLU A 388 12.04 20.57 28.03
CA GLU A 388 13.36 21.21 28.01
C GLU A 388 13.37 22.56 27.28
N LYS A 389 12.48 22.73 26.29
CA LYS A 389 12.49 23.90 25.39
C LYS A 389 11.27 24.80 25.53
N THR A 390 10.25 24.40 26.30
CA THR A 390 8.95 25.11 26.36
C THR A 390 8.28 25.27 24.99
N GLU A 391 8.64 24.41 24.04
CA GLU A 391 8.14 24.44 22.66
C GLU A 391 7.21 23.24 22.42
N PHE A 392 6.21 23.43 21.55
CA PHE A 392 5.37 22.31 21.11
C PHE A 392 6.06 21.55 19.98
N ILE A 393 6.21 20.24 20.15
CA ILE A 393 6.61 19.33 19.08
C ILE A 393 5.34 18.68 18.52
N THR A 394 5.19 18.76 17.20
CA THR A 394 4.11 18.07 16.48
C THR A 394 4.62 16.76 15.94
N HIS A 395 3.91 15.67 16.24
CA HIS A 395 4.19 14.33 15.74
C HIS A 395 3.10 13.89 14.78
N ARG A 396 3.48 13.52 13.56
CA ARG A 396 2.62 12.85 12.57
C ARG A 396 2.62 11.37 12.84
N ILE A 397 1.44 10.82 13.12
CA ILE A 397 1.28 9.46 13.61
C ILE A 397 1.04 8.51 12.45
N LEU A 398 -0.14 8.58 11.84
CA LEU A 398 -0.62 7.67 10.81
C LEU A 398 -1.67 8.37 9.94
N PRO A 399 -1.85 7.95 8.68
CA PRO A 399 -2.95 8.43 7.85
C PRO A 399 -4.33 8.19 8.48
N LYS A 400 -5.26 9.12 8.28
CA LYS A 400 -6.67 8.97 8.66
C LYS A 400 -7.38 8.06 7.66
N ARG A 401 -7.33 8.41 6.38
CA ARG A 401 -7.83 7.59 5.27
C ARG A 401 -6.77 6.56 4.89
N LEU A 402 -7.14 5.29 4.91
CA LEU A 402 -6.24 4.16 4.70
C LEU A 402 -6.46 3.44 3.36
N ALA A 403 -7.70 3.41 2.85
CA ALA A 403 -7.99 2.71 1.60
C ALA A 403 -9.21 3.30 0.90
N GLU A 404 -9.23 3.06 -0.42
CA GLU A 404 -10.32 3.38 -1.32
C GLU A 404 -10.63 2.19 -2.21
N PRO A 405 -11.87 2.08 -2.75
CA PRO A 405 -12.19 1.02 -3.68
C PRO A 405 -11.37 1.14 -4.97
N ILE A 406 -10.64 0.08 -5.30
CA ILE A 406 -9.84 0.00 -6.52
C ILE A 406 -10.71 0.09 -7.79
N ASN A 407 -11.95 -0.42 -7.75
CA ASN A 407 -12.85 -0.33 -8.91
C ASN A 407 -13.30 1.10 -9.18
N ARG A 408 -13.40 1.94 -8.14
CA ARG A 408 -13.59 3.39 -8.32
C ARG A 408 -12.40 4.01 -9.05
N LEU A 409 -11.17 3.62 -8.69
CA LEU A 409 -9.97 4.07 -9.39
C LEU A 409 -9.99 3.65 -10.86
N MET A 410 -10.29 2.39 -11.14
CA MET A 410 -10.41 1.86 -12.51
C MET A 410 -11.44 2.64 -13.33
N LYS A 411 -12.61 2.90 -12.75
CA LYS A 411 -13.67 3.68 -13.40
C LYS A 411 -13.21 5.10 -13.73
N VAL A 412 -12.59 5.79 -12.78
CA VAL A 412 -12.09 7.16 -12.98
C VAL A 412 -11.04 7.21 -14.09
N VAL A 413 -10.12 6.25 -14.14
CA VAL A 413 -9.12 6.20 -15.22
C VAL A 413 -9.79 5.93 -16.57
N ALA A 414 -10.78 5.04 -16.62
CA ALA A 414 -11.55 4.80 -17.85
C ALA A 414 -12.36 6.04 -18.29
N ASP A 415 -12.92 6.81 -17.36
CA ASP A 415 -13.65 8.05 -17.65
C ASP A 415 -12.70 9.14 -18.17
N LEU A 416 -11.53 9.31 -17.53
CA LEU A 416 -10.49 10.24 -17.96
C LEU A 416 -10.03 9.99 -19.40
N GLN A 417 -10.02 8.73 -19.84
CA GLN A 417 -9.65 8.36 -21.20
C GLN A 417 -10.78 8.59 -22.21
N ARG A 418 -12.05 8.45 -21.82
CA ARG A 418 -13.20 8.71 -22.69
C ARG A 418 -13.40 10.20 -22.95
N GLY A 419 -13.24 11.05 -21.93
CA GLY A 419 -13.30 12.51 -22.09
C GLY A 419 -12.22 13.04 -23.04
N ASP A 420 -11.09 12.34 -23.16
CA ASP A 420 -10.03 12.65 -24.13
C ASP A 420 -10.40 12.31 -25.59
N GLN A 421 -11.38 11.41 -25.82
CA GLN A 421 -11.84 11.03 -27.17
C GLN A 421 -12.94 11.95 -27.70
N GLU A 422 -13.76 12.54 -26.83
CA GLU A 422 -14.84 13.45 -27.23
C GLU A 422 -14.36 14.90 -27.41
N ALA A 423 -13.18 15.25 -26.89
CA ALA A 423 -12.60 16.60 -26.93
C ALA A 423 -11.46 16.76 -27.95
N GLY A 424 -11.15 15.74 -28.73
CA GLY A 424 -10.20 15.76 -29.85
C GLY A 424 -10.92 15.47 -31.15
#